data_AF-A0A8J3MN51-F1
#
_entry.id   AF-A0A8J3MN51-F1
#
_cell.length_a   1.000
_cell.length_b   1.000
_cell.length_c   1.000
_cell.angle_alpha   90.00
_cell.angle_beta   90.00
_cell.angle_gamma   90.00
#
_symmetry.space_group_name_H-M   'P 1'
#
loop_
_entity.id
_entity.type
_entity.pdbx_description
1 polymer ?
#
loop_
_entity_poly.entity_id
_entity_poly.type
_entity_poly.pdbx_seq_one_letter_code
_entity_poly.pdbx_strand_id
1 'polypeptide(L)'
;MTTPHPSGTSVSGALQPLRLLFTLGLLGYTALFLFFRFTGWLLPDGGSTLAGRSAGAGFTDLFHLALPLVAVLIATQAGPLLFGSRLFSVIALAEYAFAVFFGLLAFVIGLGALQLGDVLQYLIMGLARLALIALAGYAVFRVFQALGGKLTIPSALRQPQP
;
A
#
# COMPACT_ATOMS: atom_id res chain seq x y z
N MET A 1 -49.09 16.63 -17.22
CA MET A 1 -48.62 15.66 -16.21
C MET A 1 -47.14 15.86 -16.00
N THR A 2 -46.74 16.59 -14.95
CA THR A 2 -45.33 16.76 -14.56
C THR A 2 -45.03 15.75 -13.46
N THR A 3 -44.27 14.70 -13.78
CA THR A 3 -43.80 13.75 -12.78
C THR A 3 -42.79 14.44 -11.86
N PRO A 4 -42.92 14.35 -10.53
CA PRO A 4 -41.95 14.93 -9.62
C PRO A 4 -40.64 14.14 -9.74
N HIS A 5 -39.54 14.81 -10.06
CA HIS A 5 -38.19 14.27 -9.88
C HIS A 5 -37.93 14.15 -8.38
N PRO A 6 -37.55 12.98 -7.85
CA PRO A 6 -37.14 12.87 -6.46
C PRO A 6 -35.81 13.61 -6.28
N SER A 7 -35.87 14.77 -5.64
CA SER A 7 -34.71 15.55 -5.17
C SER A 7 -34.04 14.88 -3.96
N GLY A 8 -33.67 13.61 -4.11
CA GLY A 8 -32.91 12.88 -3.10
C GLY A 8 -31.43 12.90 -3.48
N THR A 9 -30.57 13.38 -2.61
CA THR A 9 -29.11 13.19 -2.73
C THR A 9 -28.87 11.69 -2.90
N SER A 10 -28.40 11.26 -4.06
CA SER A 10 -28.15 9.82 -4.28
C SER A 10 -27.15 9.33 -3.24
N VAL A 11 -27.30 8.09 -2.77
CA VAL A 11 -26.37 7.47 -1.80
C VAL A 11 -24.92 7.59 -2.27
N SER A 12 -24.70 7.54 -3.59
CA SER A 12 -23.39 7.75 -4.23
C SER A 12 -22.83 9.17 -4.01
N GLY A 13 -23.66 10.21 -4.07
CA GLY A 13 -23.24 11.59 -3.82
C GLY A 13 -22.89 11.86 -2.35
N ALA A 14 -23.64 11.27 -1.42
CA ALA A 14 -23.38 11.39 0.01
C ALA A 14 -22.07 10.71 0.46
N LEU A 15 -21.70 9.59 -0.17
CA LEU A 15 -20.49 8.82 0.17
C LEU A 15 -19.22 9.33 -0.51
N GLN A 16 -19.33 10.21 -1.51
CA GLN A 16 -18.19 10.69 -2.29
C GLN A 16 -17.06 11.34 -1.46
N PRO A 17 -17.33 12.29 -0.52
CA PRO A 17 -16.27 12.85 0.32
C PRO A 17 -15.69 11.81 1.28
N LEU A 18 -16.52 10.89 1.75
CA LEU A 18 -16.10 9.84 2.68
C LEU A 18 -15.17 8.81 2.01
N ARG A 19 -15.42 8.48 0.73
CA ARG A 19 -14.51 7.62 -0.08
C ARG A 19 -13.10 8.21 -0.14
N LEU A 20 -12.99 9.52 -0.37
CA LEU A 20 -11.68 10.19 -0.41
C LEU A 20 -10.98 10.12 0.95
N LEU A 21 -11.70 10.40 2.04
CA LEU A 21 -11.15 10.35 3.40
C LEU A 21 -10.68 8.93 3.76
N PHE A 22 -11.45 7.90 3.41
CA PHE A 22 -11.02 6.52 3.61
C PHE A 22 -9.80 6.18 2.77
N THR A 23 -9.78 6.49 1.47
CA THR A 23 -8.61 6.22 0.62
C THR A 23 -7.34 6.88 1.19
N LEU A 24 -7.42 8.14 1.59
CA LEU A 24 -6.30 8.85 2.21
C LEU A 24 -5.92 8.26 3.57
N GLY A 25 -6.90 7.91 4.40
CA GLY A 25 -6.67 7.34 5.73
C GLY A 25 -5.99 5.97 5.66
N LEU A 26 -6.43 5.08 4.76
CA LEU A 26 -5.85 3.75 4.60
C LEU A 26 -4.41 3.82 4.07
N LEU A 27 -4.13 4.66 3.07
CA LEU A 27 -2.77 4.88 2.57
C LEU A 27 -1.90 5.55 3.65
N GLY A 28 -2.37 6.65 4.24
CA GLY A 28 -1.64 7.37 5.28
C GLY A 28 -1.29 6.49 6.49
N TYR A 29 -2.22 5.66 6.94
CA TYR A 29 -1.97 4.71 8.02
C TYR A 29 -0.91 3.65 7.63
N THR A 30 -0.99 3.12 6.40
CA THR A 30 0.00 2.14 5.92
C THR A 30 1.40 2.75 5.80
N ALA A 31 1.50 3.98 5.29
CA ALA A 31 2.75 4.72 5.23
C ALA A 31 3.37 4.92 6.62
N LEU A 32 2.57 5.35 7.62
CA LEU A 32 3.03 5.50 9.00
C LEU A 32 3.46 4.16 9.61
N PHE A 33 2.69 3.10 9.38
CA PHE A 33 3.04 1.75 9.83
C PHE A 33 4.40 1.32 9.27
N LEU A 34 4.60 1.41 7.95
CA LEU A 34 5.87 1.04 7.31
C LEU A 34 7.02 1.90 7.80
N PHE A 35 6.79 3.20 8.01
CA PHE A 35 7.78 4.12 8.56
C PHE A 35 8.23 3.69 9.96
N PHE A 36 7.31 3.40 10.88
CA PHE A 36 7.67 2.97 12.23
C PHE A 36 8.33 1.59 12.27
N ARG A 37 7.91 0.67 11.38
CA ARG A 37 8.61 -0.61 11.20
C ARG A 37 10.05 -0.40 10.71
N PHE A 38 10.25 0.52 9.77
CA PHE A 38 11.57 0.87 9.27
C PHE A 38 12.45 1.46 10.37
N THR A 39 11.94 2.41 11.16
CA THR A 39 12.73 3.01 12.25
C THR A 39 13.06 1.99 13.32
N GLY A 40 12.13 1.12 13.71
CA GLY A 40 12.38 0.05 14.70
C GLY A 40 13.31 -1.05 14.19
N TRP A 41 13.35 -1.27 12.88
CA TRP A 41 14.32 -2.19 12.28
C TRP A 41 15.73 -1.60 12.21
N LEU A 42 15.83 -0.32 11.81
CA LEU A 42 17.09 0.38 11.61
C LEU A 42 17.77 0.72 12.94
N LEU A 43 17.03 1.26 13.90
CA LEU A 43 17.57 1.73 15.16
C LEU A 43 17.80 0.56 16.13
N PRO A 44 18.97 0.49 16.78
CA PRO A 44 19.26 -0.58 17.74
C PRO A 44 18.58 -0.35 19.09
N ASP A 45 17.80 -1.34 19.52
CA ASP A 45 17.20 -1.38 20.86
C ASP A 45 17.95 -2.37 21.76
N GLY A 46 18.54 -1.88 22.85
CA GLY A 46 18.92 -2.67 24.02
C GLY A 46 19.75 -3.94 23.78
N GLY A 47 20.80 -3.88 22.95
CA GLY A 47 21.68 -5.03 22.69
C GLY A 47 21.18 -5.99 21.60
N SER A 48 20.08 -5.66 20.91
CA SER A 48 19.58 -6.46 19.79
C SER A 48 20.53 -6.46 18.59
N THR A 49 20.74 -7.63 18.00
CA THR A 49 21.45 -7.76 16.72
C THR A 49 20.53 -7.39 15.56
N LEU A 50 21.12 -6.94 14.44
CA LEU A 50 20.36 -6.68 13.22
C LEU A 50 19.62 -7.93 12.74
N ALA A 51 20.25 -9.11 12.84
CA ALA A 51 19.62 -10.39 12.50
C ALA A 51 18.38 -10.67 13.36
N GLY A 52 18.46 -10.45 14.68
CA GLY A 52 17.32 -10.61 15.58
C GLY A 52 16.15 -9.69 15.24
N ARG A 53 16.42 -8.40 14.98
CA ARG A 53 15.38 -7.46 14.55
C ARG A 53 14.80 -7.81 13.18
N SER A 54 15.64 -8.32 12.28
CA SER A 54 15.25 -8.69 10.91
C SER A 54 14.31 -9.91 10.88
N ALA A 55 14.49 -10.87 11.79
CA ALA A 55 13.59 -12.01 11.95
C ALA A 55 12.14 -11.59 12.30
N GLY A 56 11.96 -10.44 12.96
CA GLY A 56 10.66 -9.91 13.40
C GLY A 56 10.25 -8.57 12.78
N ALA A 57 10.87 -8.14 11.67
CA ALA A 57 10.80 -6.74 11.20
C ALA A 57 9.39 -6.26 10.79
N GLY A 58 8.44 -7.16 10.51
CA GLY A 58 7.04 -6.81 10.30
C GLY A 58 6.72 -6.09 8.98
N PHE A 59 7.69 -5.91 8.07
CA PHE A 59 7.46 -5.31 6.76
C PHE A 59 6.48 -6.10 5.88
N THR A 60 6.29 -7.40 6.16
CA THR A 60 5.39 -8.29 5.41
C THR A 60 4.09 -8.60 6.17
N ASP A 61 3.61 -7.66 6.99
CA ASP A 61 2.35 -7.79 7.70
C ASP A 61 1.17 -7.71 6.72
N LEU A 62 0.50 -8.85 6.52
CA LEU A 62 -0.57 -8.97 5.51
C LEU A 62 -1.79 -8.12 5.82
N PHE A 63 -2.10 -7.88 7.10
CA PHE A 63 -3.26 -7.08 7.47
C PHE A 63 -3.05 -5.62 7.07
N HIS A 64 -1.89 -5.06 7.43
CA HIS A 64 -1.56 -3.68 7.09
C HIS A 64 -1.38 -3.50 5.59
N LEU A 65 -0.80 -4.48 4.90
CA LEU A 65 -0.60 -4.42 3.45
C LEU A 65 -1.85 -4.76 2.64
N ALA A 66 -2.95 -5.20 3.25
CA ALA A 66 -4.23 -5.26 2.57
C ALA A 66 -4.84 -3.85 2.40
N LEU A 67 -4.50 -2.91 3.29
CA LEU A 67 -5.11 -1.57 3.31
C LEU A 67 -4.85 -0.75 2.03
N PRO A 68 -3.64 -0.72 1.44
CA PRO A 68 -3.41 0.00 0.19
C PRO A 68 -4.21 -0.58 -0.98
N LEU A 69 -4.38 -1.91 -1.03
CA LEU A 69 -5.24 -2.54 -2.04
C LEU A 69 -6.68 -2.07 -1.87
N VAL A 70 -7.21 -2.14 -0.65
CA VAL A 70 -8.58 -1.67 -0.34
C VAL A 70 -8.75 -0.19 -0.69
N ALA A 71 -7.77 0.66 -0.37
CA ALA A 71 -7.79 2.08 -0.69
C ALA A 71 -7.92 2.32 -2.21
N VAL A 72 -7.16 1.58 -3.02
CA VAL A 72 -7.21 1.65 -4.49
C VAL A 72 -8.54 1.13 -5.02
N LEU A 73 -9.09 0.06 -4.45
CA LEU A 73 -10.41 -0.46 -4.84
C LEU A 73 -11.52 0.55 -4.53
N ILE A 74 -11.49 1.19 -3.35
CA ILE A 74 -12.44 2.26 -2.99
C ILE A 74 -12.32 3.44 -3.98
N ALA A 75 -11.09 3.80 -4.37
CA ALA A 75 -10.85 4.91 -5.29
C ALA A 75 -11.30 4.64 -6.73
N THR A 76 -11.34 3.37 -7.15
CA THR A 76 -11.53 2.99 -8.55
C THR A 76 -12.82 2.24 -8.87
N GLN A 77 -13.32 1.39 -7.97
CA GLN A 77 -14.43 0.46 -8.26
C GLN A 77 -15.77 0.84 -7.60
N ALA A 78 -15.78 1.67 -6.54
CA ALA A 78 -16.97 1.96 -5.74
C ALA A 78 -17.89 3.08 -6.29
N GLY A 79 -17.80 3.44 -7.57
CA GLY A 79 -18.58 4.53 -8.18
C GLY A 79 -17.79 5.21 -9.30
N PRO A 80 -18.16 6.45 -9.71
CA PRO A 80 -17.31 7.21 -10.61
C PRO A 80 -15.90 7.32 -10.01
N LEU A 81 -14.88 7.26 -10.89
CA LEU A 81 -13.47 7.33 -10.53
C LEU A 81 -13.22 8.56 -9.66
N LEU A 82 -12.58 8.37 -8.51
CA LEU A 82 -12.18 9.53 -7.68
C LEU A 82 -11.16 10.38 -8.43
N PHE A 83 -11.27 11.70 -8.24
CA PHE A 83 -10.22 12.63 -8.64
C PHE A 83 -8.93 12.27 -7.90
N GLY A 84 -7.87 11.97 -8.64
CA GLY A 84 -6.60 11.49 -8.06
C GLY A 84 -6.46 9.97 -7.90
N SER A 85 -7.41 9.16 -8.37
CA SER A 85 -7.30 7.69 -8.38
C SER A 85 -5.95 7.15 -8.87
N ARG A 86 -5.39 7.78 -9.93
CA ARG A 86 -4.06 7.43 -10.44
C ARG A 86 -2.94 7.70 -9.43
N LEU A 87 -2.99 8.83 -8.73
CA LEU A 87 -2.01 9.17 -7.69
C LEU A 87 -2.09 8.18 -6.52
N PHE A 88 -3.30 7.82 -6.09
CA PHE A 88 -3.49 6.82 -5.03
C PHE A 88 -2.91 5.46 -5.39
N SER A 89 -3.07 5.02 -6.64
CA SER A 89 -2.42 3.79 -7.12
C SER A 89 -0.89 3.89 -7.10
N VAL A 90 -0.30 5.05 -7.41
CA VAL A 90 1.17 5.24 -7.33
C VAL A 90 1.65 5.18 -5.89
N ILE A 91 0.93 5.81 -4.95
CA ILE A 91 1.27 5.76 -3.52
C ILE A 91 1.23 4.30 -3.03
N ALA A 92 0.15 3.58 -3.33
CA ALA A 92 0.03 2.17 -2.97
C ALA A 92 1.16 1.32 -3.58
N LEU A 93 1.53 1.56 -4.85
CA LEU A 93 2.66 0.87 -5.47
C LEU A 93 4.00 1.16 -4.77
N ALA A 94 4.21 2.40 -4.32
CA ALA A 94 5.40 2.76 -3.55
C ALA A 94 5.43 2.03 -2.19
N GLU A 95 4.29 1.92 -1.50
CA GLU A 95 4.17 1.16 -0.25
C GLU A 95 4.46 -0.33 -0.46
N TYR A 96 3.90 -0.95 -1.51
CA TYR A 96 4.21 -2.34 -1.85
C TYR A 96 5.68 -2.54 -2.23
N ALA A 97 6.26 -1.63 -3.01
CA ALA A 97 7.68 -1.70 -3.37
C ALA A 97 8.57 -1.60 -2.12
N PHE A 98 8.24 -0.68 -1.20
CA PHE A 98 8.93 -0.55 0.08
C PHE A 98 8.82 -1.81 0.92
N ALA A 99 7.60 -2.34 1.09
CA ALA A 99 7.32 -3.53 1.86
C ALA A 99 8.01 -4.78 1.30
N VAL A 100 8.00 -4.98 -0.01
CA VAL A 100 8.68 -6.12 -0.66
C VAL A 100 10.20 -5.99 -0.53
N PHE A 101 10.75 -4.80 -0.79
CA PHE A 101 12.20 -4.59 -0.73
C PHE A 101 12.74 -4.79 0.69
N PHE A 102 12.18 -4.08 1.67
CA PHE A 102 12.62 -4.19 3.06
C PHE A 102 12.20 -5.51 3.71
N GLY A 103 11.05 -6.07 3.31
CA GLY A 103 10.62 -7.39 3.73
C GLY A 103 11.56 -8.49 3.26
N LEU A 104 12.00 -8.46 2.00
CA LEU A 104 12.97 -9.41 1.46
C LEU A 104 14.34 -9.23 2.13
N LEU A 105 14.79 -7.98 2.29
CA LEU A 105 16.06 -7.69 2.95
C LEU A 105 16.09 -8.18 4.40
N ALA A 106 15.06 -7.84 5.18
CA ALA A 106 14.91 -8.32 6.55
C ALA A 106 14.73 -9.85 6.60
N PHE A 107 14.03 -10.44 5.64
CA PHE A 107 13.90 -11.89 5.53
C PHE A 107 15.26 -12.58 5.41
N VAL A 108 16.12 -12.11 4.49
CA VAL A 108 17.45 -12.70 4.27
C VAL A 108 18.35 -12.50 5.49
N ILE A 109 18.36 -11.30 6.07
CA ILE A 109 19.20 -11.00 7.24
C ILE A 109 18.72 -11.77 8.48
N GLY A 110 17.39 -11.95 8.63
CA GLY A 110 16.78 -12.63 9.75
C GLY A 110 17.13 -14.11 9.85
N LEU A 111 17.46 -14.76 8.72
CA LEU A 111 17.92 -16.16 8.70
C LEU A 111 19.12 -16.39 9.63
N GLY A 112 19.99 -15.39 9.79
CA GLY A 112 21.17 -15.49 10.66
C GLY A 112 20.89 -15.54 12.16
N ALA A 113 19.63 -15.30 12.58
CA ALA A 113 19.22 -15.34 13.99
C ALA A 113 18.39 -16.57 14.36
N LEU A 114 18.09 -17.46 13.40
CA LEU A 114 17.16 -18.58 13.61
C LEU A 114 17.86 -19.82 14.19
N GLN A 115 17.12 -20.55 15.01
CA GLN A 115 17.47 -21.91 15.42
C GLN A 115 16.95 -22.91 14.39
N LEU A 116 17.58 -24.08 14.28
CA LEU A 116 17.24 -25.10 13.26
C LEU A 116 15.75 -25.45 13.20
N GLY A 117 15.06 -25.45 14.35
CA GLY A 117 13.63 -25.76 14.45
C GLY A 117 12.71 -24.73 13.77
N ASP A 118 13.13 -23.47 13.68
CA ASP A 118 12.29 -22.37 13.19
C ASP A 118 12.53 -22.05 11.71
N VAL A 119 13.64 -22.53 11.14
CA VAL A 119 14.07 -22.18 9.77
C VAL A 119 13.01 -22.53 8.74
N LEU A 120 12.42 -23.73 8.82
CA LEU A 120 11.46 -24.20 7.81
C LEU A 120 10.19 -23.33 7.81
N GLN A 121 9.63 -23.05 9.00
CA GLN A 121 8.46 -22.20 9.13
C GLN A 121 8.77 -20.78 8.67
N TYR A 122 9.92 -20.23 9.08
CA TYR A 122 10.35 -18.90 8.68
C TYR A 122 10.45 -18.77 7.16
N LEU A 123 11.09 -19.75 6.51
CA LEU A 123 11.28 -19.79 5.07
C LEU A 123 9.94 -19.87 4.33
N ILE A 124 9.11 -20.86 4.67
CA ILE A 124 7.84 -21.10 3.97
C ILE A 124 6.88 -19.93 4.19
N MET A 125 6.66 -19.52 5.44
CA MET A 125 5.72 -18.44 5.75
C MET A 125 6.22 -17.08 5.28
N GLY A 126 7.53 -16.82 5.34
CA GLY A 126 8.14 -15.60 4.82
C GLY A 126 7.97 -15.49 3.31
N LEU A 127 8.31 -16.54 2.57
CA LEU A 127 8.13 -16.59 1.11
C LEU A 127 6.66 -16.48 0.71
N ALA A 128 5.75 -17.18 1.40
CA ALA A 128 4.32 -17.10 1.14
C ALA A 128 3.78 -15.67 1.34
N ARG A 129 4.18 -14.98 2.42
CA ARG A 129 3.80 -13.58 2.66
C ARG A 129 4.35 -12.66 1.59
N LEU A 130 5.64 -12.77 1.24
CA LEU A 130 6.25 -11.98 0.18
C LEU A 130 5.54 -12.17 -1.17
N ALA A 131 5.20 -13.41 -1.52
CA ALA A 131 4.46 -13.72 -2.73
C ALA A 131 3.07 -13.08 -2.75
N LEU A 132 2.32 -13.15 -1.63
CA LEU A 132 1.00 -12.52 -1.52
C LEU A 132 1.07 -10.99 -1.64
N ILE A 133 2.08 -10.37 -1.02
CA ILE A 133 2.28 -8.92 -1.07
C ILE A 133 2.65 -8.50 -2.50
N ALA A 134 3.55 -9.24 -3.16
CA ALA A 134 3.90 -9.00 -4.55
C ALA A 134 2.68 -9.13 -5.48
N LEU A 135 1.82 -10.12 -5.23
CA LEU A 135 0.57 -10.31 -5.97
C LEU A 135 -0.42 -9.15 -5.76
N ALA A 136 -0.55 -8.65 -4.52
CA ALA A 136 -1.37 -7.49 -4.22
C ALA A 136 -0.84 -6.21 -4.90
N GLY A 137 0.48 -5.99 -4.86
CA GLY A 137 1.15 -4.92 -5.60
C GLY A 137 0.93 -5.04 -7.12
N TYR A 138 1.00 -6.25 -7.65
CA TYR A 138 0.70 -6.52 -9.06
C TYR A 138 -0.76 -6.20 -9.42
N ALA A 139 -1.73 -6.54 -8.55
CA ALA A 139 -3.12 -6.17 -8.76
C ALA A 139 -3.29 -4.64 -8.83
N VAL A 140 -2.66 -3.89 -7.92
CA VAL A 140 -2.66 -2.42 -7.98
C VAL A 140 -1.98 -1.91 -9.25
N PHE A 141 -0.88 -2.54 -9.67
CA PHE A 141 -0.18 -2.18 -10.90
C PHE A 141 -1.07 -2.33 -12.13
N ARG A 142 -1.87 -3.41 -12.19
CA ARG A 142 -2.85 -3.62 -13.27
C ARG A 142 -3.93 -2.54 -13.27
N VAL A 143 -4.41 -2.14 -12.09
CA VAL A 143 -5.35 -1.00 -11.96
C VAL A 143 -4.69 0.28 -12.47
N PHE A 144 -3.45 0.57 -12.06
CA PHE A 144 -2.71 1.75 -12.51
C PHE A 144 -2.53 1.79 -14.04
N GLN A 145 -2.21 0.66 -14.68
CA GLN A 145 -2.13 0.56 -16.13
C GLN A 145 -3.48 0.81 -16.80
N ALA A 146 -4.57 0.25 -16.26
CA ALA A 146 -5.92 0.50 -16.76
C ALA A 146 -6.32 1.99 -16.66
N LEU A 147 -5.76 2.72 -15.68
CA LEU A 147 -5.92 4.16 -15.54
C LEU A 147 -5.01 4.98 -16.47
N GLY A 148 -4.25 4.37 -17.37
CA GLY A 148 -3.41 5.05 -18.38
C GLY A 148 -1.92 5.13 -18.07
N GLY A 149 -1.43 4.50 -16.98
CA GLY A 149 -0.02 4.14 -16.78
C GLY A 149 1.03 5.26 -16.70
N LYS A 150 0.67 6.54 -16.85
CA LYS A 150 1.57 7.69 -16.82
C LYS A 150 1.01 8.76 -15.88
N LEU A 151 1.82 9.36 -15.01
CA LEU A 151 1.39 10.57 -14.29
C LEU A 151 1.45 11.75 -15.27
N THR A 152 0.29 12.27 -15.70
CA THR A 152 0.26 13.50 -16.49
C THR A 152 0.54 14.66 -15.54
N ILE A 153 1.71 15.27 -15.65
CA ILE A 153 2.04 16.51 -14.93
C ILE A 153 1.09 17.61 -15.45
N PRO A 154 0.43 18.40 -14.58
CA PRO A 154 -0.43 19.49 -14.99
C PRO A 154 0.30 20.43 -15.96
N SER A 155 -0.35 20.78 -17.07
CA SER A 155 0.22 21.67 -18.10
C SER A 155 0.65 23.04 -17.54
N ALA A 156 0.12 23.44 -16.38
CA ALA A 156 0.51 24.66 -15.66
C ALA A 156 1.96 24.67 -15.13
N LEU A 157 2.61 23.51 -14.99
CA LEU A 157 4.03 23.40 -14.62
C LEU A 157 4.96 23.26 -15.85
N ARG A 158 4.37 23.18 -17.05
CA ARG A 158 5.11 23.17 -18.31
C ARG A 158 5.35 24.63 -18.70
N GLN A 159 6.30 25.28 -18.04
CA GLN A 159 6.70 26.64 -18.42
C GLN A 159 7.04 26.67 -19.91
N PRO A 160 6.58 27.69 -20.67
CA PRO A 160 7.05 27.87 -22.04
C PRO A 160 8.55 28.18 -21.95
N GLN A 161 9.39 27.38 -22.62
CA GLN A 161 10.79 27.77 -22.81
C GLN A 161 10.85 28.88 -23.87
N PRO A 162 11.68 29.91 -23.67
CA PRO A 162 11.85 31.03 -24.61
C PRO A 162 12.45 30.59 -25.95
#